data_AF-A0A950KYP7-F1
#
_entry.id   AF-A0A950KYP7-F1
#
_cell.length_a   1.000
_cell.length_b   1.000
_cell.length_c   1.000
_cell.angle_alpha   90.00
_cell.angle_beta   90.00
_cell.angle_gamma   90.00
#
_symmetry.space_group_name_H-M   'P 1'
#
loop_
_entity.id
_entity.type
_entity.pdbx_description
1 polymer ?
#
loop_
_entity_poly.entity_id
_entity_poly.type
_entity_poly.pdbx_seq_one_letter_code
_entity_poly.pdbx_strand_id
1 'polypeptide(L)'
;MSSDVNRTLLVVGYGSLLSGYGLLAHRRGGGSKLVALDAFPVMLHNARRGLAKPSSHGSYLAMDLEPVEPNQPIVAGAPDDGNDGIGALALMFDRQWAERLARREEYDPAKFLELLDLADRARKPLGEFLLQIAERTRFNLLAYRCALREMLNYTSHGYIFHPVPFRDGRVAIAAIGSGFEGSGDPAVRSKRNEFGMDRLLGLDEALKTTMLALDHDGQIGYFVECVLGGLHGLGVGDLVAGLLLAGEFETEFVQRVASAVPLERELFLQATSLDETGYHKNFPGVPTLALQALFA
;
A
#
# COMPACT_ATOMS: atom_id res chain seq x y z
N MET A 1 15.34 3.17 31.57
CA MET A 1 14.86 2.14 30.64
C MET A 1 13.98 2.84 29.61
N SER A 2 14.46 2.99 28.37
CA SER A 2 13.64 3.55 27.30
C SER A 2 12.48 2.58 27.04
N SER A 3 11.23 3.00 27.27
CA SER A 3 10.10 2.27 26.71
C SER A 3 10.17 2.51 25.22
N ASP A 4 10.61 1.50 24.49
CA ASP A 4 10.80 1.57 23.05
C ASP A 4 9.40 1.47 22.41
N VAL A 5 8.69 2.60 22.36
CA VAL A 5 7.27 2.69 21.97
C VAL A 5 7.05 2.20 20.53
N ASN A 6 8.08 2.31 19.70
CA ASN A 6 8.07 1.92 18.29
C ASN A 6 8.88 0.64 18.02
N ARG A 7 8.90 -0.33 18.94
CA ARG A 7 9.48 -1.67 18.68
C ARG A 7 8.82 -2.39 17.52
N THR A 8 7.52 -2.16 17.33
CA THR A 8 6.78 -2.63 16.18
C THR A 8 6.12 -1.46 15.45
N LEU A 9 5.95 -1.63 14.15
CA LEU A 9 5.31 -0.68 13.26
C LEU A 9 4.07 -1.35 12.67
N LEU A 10 2.91 -0.73 12.86
CA LEU A 10 1.68 -1.16 12.21
C LEU A 10 1.56 -0.45 10.86
N VAL A 11 1.60 -1.22 9.77
CA VAL A 11 1.60 -0.71 8.40
C VAL A 11 0.37 -1.22 7.67
N VAL A 12 -0.33 -0.34 6.95
CA VAL A 12 -1.42 -0.72 6.06
C VAL A 12 -0.88 -0.91 4.64
N GLY A 13 -0.97 -2.13 4.13
CA GLY A 13 -0.68 -2.48 2.75
C GLY A 13 -1.94 -2.48 1.88
N TYR A 14 -1.90 -1.79 0.74
CA TYR A 14 -3.06 -1.61 -0.15
C TYR A 14 -2.77 -1.89 -1.65
N GLY A 15 -1.53 -2.23 -1.99
CA GLY A 15 -1.08 -2.61 -3.35
C GLY A 15 -0.35 -3.95 -3.32
N SER A 16 0.89 -4.02 -3.84
CA SER A 16 1.67 -5.28 -3.80
C SER A 16 1.85 -5.89 -2.41
N LEU A 17 1.74 -5.11 -1.33
CA LEU A 17 1.79 -5.62 0.05
C LEU A 17 0.57 -6.47 0.45
N LEU A 18 -0.44 -6.62 -0.42
CA LEU A 18 -1.62 -7.46 -0.19
C LEU A 18 -1.35 -8.97 -0.33
N SER A 19 -0.20 -9.35 -0.88
CA SER A 19 0.14 -10.74 -1.19
C SER A 19 1.51 -11.15 -0.66
N GLY A 20 1.71 -12.44 -0.44
CA GLY A 20 2.99 -13.08 -0.16
C GLY A 20 3.97 -12.86 -1.31
N TYR A 21 3.48 -12.96 -2.56
CA TYR A 21 4.26 -12.61 -3.76
C TYR A 21 4.88 -11.21 -3.66
N GLY A 22 4.07 -10.21 -3.34
CA GLY A 22 4.55 -8.84 -3.28
C GLY A 22 5.36 -8.57 -2.02
N LEU A 23 4.96 -9.07 -0.84
CA LEU A 23 5.72 -8.94 0.41
C LEU A 23 7.13 -9.50 0.28
N LEU A 24 7.27 -10.71 -0.27
CA LEU A 24 8.58 -11.34 -0.49
C LEU A 24 9.30 -10.82 -1.73
N ALA A 25 8.69 -9.92 -2.52
CA ALA A 25 9.22 -9.44 -3.78
C ALA A 25 9.62 -10.60 -4.72
N HIS A 26 8.78 -11.64 -4.78
CA HIS A 26 9.08 -12.92 -5.41
C HIS A 26 9.46 -12.76 -6.90
N ARG A 27 8.65 -12.02 -7.66
CA ARG A 27 8.92 -11.70 -9.08
C ARG A 27 10.24 -10.96 -9.31
N ARG A 28 10.70 -10.21 -8.30
CA ARG A 28 11.90 -9.36 -8.34
C ARG A 28 13.11 -10.03 -7.69
N GLY A 29 13.09 -11.35 -7.47
CA GLY A 29 14.22 -12.10 -6.89
C GLY A 29 14.46 -11.83 -5.40
N GLY A 30 13.50 -11.25 -4.67
CA GLY A 30 13.56 -11.11 -3.22
C GLY A 30 14.32 -9.88 -2.68
N GLY A 31 14.82 -8.99 -3.54
CA GLY A 31 15.65 -7.84 -3.14
C GLY A 31 14.97 -6.86 -2.18
N SER A 32 13.65 -6.71 -2.26
CA SER A 32 12.84 -5.84 -1.39
C SER A 32 11.87 -6.62 -0.48
N LYS A 33 12.23 -7.85 -0.13
CA LYS A 33 11.42 -8.71 0.75
C LYS A 33 11.17 -8.06 2.11
N LEU A 34 9.96 -8.19 2.61
CA LEU A 34 9.53 -7.80 3.95
C LEU A 34 8.86 -9.02 4.62
N VAL A 35 9.12 -9.19 5.91
CA VAL A 35 8.49 -10.26 6.72
C VAL A 35 7.81 -9.61 7.92
N ALA A 36 6.49 -9.68 7.95
CA ALA A 36 5.68 -9.22 9.07
C ALA A 36 5.70 -10.26 10.20
N LEU A 37 5.54 -9.79 11.44
CA LEU A 37 5.34 -10.60 12.64
C LEU A 37 3.91 -11.13 12.72
N ASP A 38 2.96 -10.39 12.17
CA ASP A 38 1.54 -10.71 12.17
C ASP A 38 0.86 -9.96 11.01
N ALA A 39 -0.27 -10.48 10.56
CA ALA A 39 -1.10 -9.87 9.54
C ALA A 39 -2.58 -10.15 9.81
N PHE A 40 -3.43 -9.16 9.54
CA PHE A 40 -4.88 -9.32 9.61
C PHE A 40 -5.58 -8.42 8.58
N PRO A 41 -6.74 -8.85 8.08
CA PRO A 41 -7.49 -8.08 7.08
C PRO A 41 -8.11 -6.84 7.70
N VAL A 42 -8.16 -5.75 6.94
CA VAL A 42 -8.86 -4.52 7.30
C VAL A 42 -9.62 -3.96 6.11
N MET A 43 -10.69 -3.23 6.39
CA MET A 43 -11.41 -2.44 5.39
C MET A 43 -10.99 -0.97 5.49
N LEU A 44 -10.58 -0.35 4.39
CA LEU A 44 -10.30 1.08 4.34
C LEU A 44 -11.52 1.84 3.84
N HIS A 45 -11.99 2.78 4.66
CA HIS A 45 -13.06 3.71 4.34
C HIS A 45 -12.49 5.06 3.92
N ASN A 46 -13.30 5.82 3.18
CA ASN A 46 -12.88 7.08 2.57
C ASN A 46 -11.63 6.91 1.70
N ALA A 47 -11.48 5.76 1.04
CA ALA A 47 -10.28 5.43 0.29
C ALA A 47 -10.62 4.92 -1.10
N ARG A 48 -9.78 5.27 -2.06
CA ARG A 48 -9.71 4.68 -3.40
C ARG A 48 -8.27 4.39 -3.74
N ARG A 49 -8.03 3.39 -4.59
CA ARG A 49 -6.69 3.05 -5.08
C ARG A 49 -6.69 2.83 -6.58
N GLY A 50 -5.52 2.95 -7.17
CA GLY A 50 -5.29 2.67 -8.59
C GLY A 50 -3.86 2.99 -8.99
N LEU A 51 -3.53 2.76 -10.25
CA LEU A 51 -2.20 2.95 -10.80
C LEU A 51 -1.97 4.43 -11.10
N ALA A 52 -0.97 5.05 -10.48
CA ALA A 52 -0.86 6.51 -10.57
C ALA A 52 0.57 7.05 -10.53
N LYS A 53 1.59 6.21 -10.48
CA LYS A 53 2.98 6.70 -10.54
C LYS A 53 3.90 5.66 -11.19
N PRO A 54 4.97 6.06 -11.90
CA PRO A 54 6.01 5.11 -12.32
C PRO A 54 6.68 4.42 -11.14
N SER A 55 6.83 3.10 -11.21
CA SER A 55 7.54 2.33 -10.20
C SER A 55 9.04 2.59 -10.28
N SER A 56 9.72 2.67 -9.14
CA SER A 56 11.19 2.61 -9.09
C SER A 56 11.76 1.21 -9.35
N HIS A 57 10.91 0.19 -9.42
CA HIS A 57 11.30 -1.22 -9.56
C HIS A 57 11.17 -1.76 -10.99
N GLY A 58 10.77 -0.92 -11.94
CA GLY A 58 10.66 -1.28 -13.35
C GLY A 58 9.85 -0.27 -14.15
N SER A 59 9.72 -0.51 -15.45
CA SER A 59 8.98 0.37 -16.37
C SER A 59 7.47 0.12 -16.31
N TYR A 60 6.87 0.15 -15.12
CA TYR A 60 5.42 -0.03 -14.92
C TYR A 60 4.88 0.97 -13.90
N LEU A 61 3.57 1.12 -13.82
CA LEU A 61 2.90 1.96 -12.82
C LEU A 61 2.68 1.20 -11.51
N ALA A 62 2.93 1.89 -10.40
CA ALA A 62 2.64 1.44 -9.05
C ALA A 62 1.27 1.96 -8.56
N MET A 63 0.67 1.18 -7.67
CA MET A 63 -0.55 1.48 -6.95
C MET A 63 -0.36 2.67 -6.01
N ASP A 64 -1.28 3.60 -6.02
CA ASP A 64 -1.37 4.69 -5.05
C ASP A 64 -2.70 4.62 -4.31
N LEU A 65 -2.77 5.31 -3.17
CA LEU A 65 -3.94 5.39 -2.30
C LEU A 65 -4.34 6.85 -2.15
N GLU A 66 -5.60 7.17 -2.37
CA GLU A 66 -6.13 8.52 -2.20
C GLU A 66 -7.38 8.52 -1.32
N PRO A 67 -7.60 9.60 -0.54
CA PRO A 67 -8.89 9.80 0.10
C PRO A 67 -9.97 10.11 -0.95
N VAL A 68 -11.20 9.64 -0.71
CA VAL A 68 -12.36 10.03 -1.55
C VAL A 68 -12.77 11.47 -1.23
N GLU A 69 -12.82 11.80 0.07
CA GLU A 69 -13.01 13.14 0.62
C GLU A 69 -11.66 13.69 1.13
N PRO A 70 -11.01 14.63 0.41
CA PRO A 70 -9.62 15.02 0.67
C PRO A 70 -9.31 15.65 2.04
N ASN A 71 -10.33 16.07 2.79
CA ASN A 71 -10.18 16.69 4.12
C ASN A 71 -10.68 15.78 5.25
N GLN A 72 -10.92 14.51 4.97
CA GLN A 72 -11.27 13.48 5.94
C GLN A 72 -10.16 12.42 5.98
N PRO A 73 -9.94 11.77 7.14
CA PRO A 73 -8.98 10.68 7.22
C PRO A 73 -9.43 9.47 6.37
N ILE A 74 -8.46 8.73 5.85
CA ILE A 74 -8.68 7.31 5.52
C ILE A 74 -8.74 6.56 6.85
N VAL A 75 -9.79 5.77 7.07
CA VAL A 75 -10.03 5.06 8.34
C VAL A 75 -10.05 3.57 8.09
N ALA A 76 -9.33 2.80 8.91
CA ALA A 76 -9.38 1.35 8.89
C ALA A 76 -10.43 0.80 9.88
N GLY A 77 -11.20 -0.18 9.42
CA GLY A 77 -12.18 -0.93 10.21
C GLY A 77 -12.00 -2.43 10.05
N ALA A 78 -12.82 -3.19 10.78
CA ALA A 78 -12.92 -4.63 10.55
C ALA A 78 -13.50 -4.91 9.15
N PRO A 79 -13.21 -6.07 8.53
CA PRO A 79 -13.75 -6.42 7.21
C PRO A 79 -15.28 -6.36 7.11
N ASP A 80 -15.99 -6.59 8.23
CA ASP A 80 -17.46 -6.66 8.29
C ASP A 80 -18.14 -5.31 8.62
N ASP A 81 -17.38 -4.22 8.74
CA ASP A 81 -17.89 -2.90 9.18
C ASP A 81 -18.74 -2.13 8.13
N GLY A 82 -19.16 -2.80 7.05
CA GLY A 82 -20.06 -2.29 6.01
C GLY A 82 -19.58 -2.58 4.58
N ASN A 83 -20.46 -2.41 3.59
CA ASN A 83 -20.15 -2.64 2.16
C ASN A 83 -19.34 -1.50 1.49
N ASP A 84 -19.10 -0.39 2.20
CA ASP A 84 -18.43 0.78 1.64
C ASP A 84 -16.95 0.82 2.04
N GLY A 85 -16.06 0.34 1.17
CA GLY A 85 -14.60 0.42 1.39
C GLY A 85 -13.80 -0.44 0.44
N ILE A 86 -12.46 -0.38 0.58
CA ILE A 86 -11.53 -1.26 -0.13
C ILE A 86 -10.75 -2.14 0.85
N GLY A 87 -10.56 -3.41 0.48
CA GLY A 87 -9.81 -4.38 1.29
C GLY A 87 -8.31 -4.09 1.30
N ALA A 88 -7.72 -4.18 2.49
CA ALA A 88 -6.31 -3.97 2.74
C ALA A 88 -5.77 -4.94 3.80
N LEU A 89 -4.46 -4.93 4.02
CA LEU A 89 -3.80 -5.67 5.11
C LEU A 89 -3.24 -4.72 6.15
N ALA A 90 -3.50 -5.01 7.41
CA ALA A 90 -2.71 -4.49 8.51
C ALA A 90 -1.56 -5.47 8.79
N LEU A 91 -0.34 -4.98 8.69
CA LEU A 91 0.91 -5.74 8.80
C LEU A 91 1.71 -5.20 9.98
N MET A 92 2.06 -6.06 10.92
CA MET A 92 2.91 -5.68 12.05
C MET A 92 4.36 -6.03 11.73
N PHE A 93 5.22 -5.03 11.63
CA PHE A 93 6.65 -5.23 11.39
C PHE A 93 7.46 -4.94 12.64
N ASP A 94 8.53 -5.71 12.89
CA ASP A 94 9.57 -5.30 13.84
C ASP A 94 10.31 -4.06 13.32
N ARG A 95 10.75 -3.17 14.22
CA ARG A 95 11.49 -1.95 13.88
C ARG A 95 12.71 -2.19 12.99
N GLN A 96 13.34 -3.36 13.05
CA GLN A 96 14.48 -3.70 12.16
C GLN A 96 14.13 -3.62 10.67
N TRP A 97 12.84 -3.71 10.31
CA TRP A 97 12.37 -3.57 8.94
C TRP A 97 12.18 -2.13 8.48
N ALA A 98 12.28 -1.14 9.37
CA ALA A 98 12.00 0.27 9.08
C ALA A 98 12.81 0.80 7.88
N GLU A 99 14.12 0.53 7.85
CA GLU A 99 14.98 0.98 6.76
C GLU A 99 14.53 0.39 5.42
N ARG A 100 14.18 -0.89 5.41
CA ARG A 100 13.76 -1.59 4.19
C ARG A 100 12.36 -1.17 3.73
N LEU A 101 11.45 -0.93 4.66
CA LEU A 101 10.14 -0.33 4.40
C LEU A 101 10.33 1.01 3.70
N ALA A 102 11.16 1.90 4.24
CA ALA A 102 11.44 3.20 3.62
C ALA A 102 12.01 3.06 2.20
N ARG A 103 13.04 2.20 2.01
CA ARG A 103 13.62 1.95 0.66
C ARG A 103 12.58 1.45 -0.34
N ARG A 104 11.72 0.52 0.08
CA ARG A 104 10.68 -0.05 -0.77
C ARG A 104 9.68 1.00 -1.23
N GLU A 105 9.34 1.94 -0.34
CA GLU A 105 8.40 3.01 -0.62
C GLU A 105 9.08 4.28 -1.19
N GLU A 106 10.33 4.18 -1.65
CA GLU A 106 11.13 5.29 -2.20
C GLU A 106 11.23 6.49 -1.24
N TYR A 107 11.29 6.20 0.04
CA TYR A 107 11.53 7.18 1.09
C TYR A 107 12.96 7.04 1.60
N ASP A 108 13.63 8.17 1.87
CA ASP A 108 14.98 8.17 2.41
C ASP A 108 15.00 7.42 3.77
N PRO A 109 15.77 6.32 3.90
CA PRO A 109 15.71 5.51 5.11
C PRO A 109 16.25 6.22 6.34
N ALA A 110 17.27 7.08 6.19
CA ALA A 110 17.79 7.86 7.30
C ALA A 110 16.74 8.84 7.82
N LYS A 111 15.97 9.44 6.90
CA LYS A 111 14.85 10.33 7.26
C LYS A 111 13.68 9.60 7.91
N PHE A 112 13.42 8.36 7.51
CA PHE A 112 12.39 7.57 8.18
C PHE A 112 12.81 7.17 9.60
N LEU A 113 14.08 6.82 9.81
CA LEU A 113 14.63 6.55 11.15
C LEU A 113 14.64 7.81 12.02
N GLU A 114 14.96 8.98 11.45
CA GLU A 114 14.87 10.27 12.14
C GLU A 114 13.42 10.56 12.61
N LEU A 115 12.42 10.26 11.77
CA LEU A 115 11.02 10.39 12.11
C LEU A 115 10.59 9.45 13.26
N LEU A 116 11.09 8.21 13.27
CA LEU A 116 10.88 7.27 14.37
C LEU A 116 11.50 7.79 15.68
N ASP A 117 12.71 8.32 15.63
CA ASP A 117 13.38 8.89 16.81
C ASP A 117 12.63 10.10 17.37
N LEU A 118 12.01 10.92 16.52
CA LEU A 118 11.13 12.02 16.94
C LEU A 118 9.88 11.50 17.66
N ALA A 119 9.24 10.45 17.12
CA ALA A 119 8.09 9.81 17.76
C ALA A 119 8.46 9.19 19.12
N ASP A 120 9.63 8.53 19.23
CA ASP A 120 10.13 7.98 20.49
C ASP A 120 10.40 9.05 21.55
N ARG A 121 11.01 10.18 21.16
CA ARG A 121 11.24 11.33 22.06
C ARG A 121 9.92 11.93 22.54
N ALA A 122 8.90 11.93 21.68
CA ALA A 122 7.54 12.32 22.03
C ALA A 122 6.78 11.23 22.84
N ARG A 123 7.39 10.05 23.04
CA ARG A 123 6.80 8.87 23.68
C ARG A 123 5.47 8.46 23.04
N LYS A 124 5.42 8.48 21.71
CA LYS A 124 4.23 8.15 20.92
C LYS A 124 4.53 7.05 19.91
N PRO A 125 3.56 6.16 19.63
CA PRO A 125 3.59 5.36 18.43
C PRO A 125 3.68 6.26 17.20
N LEU A 126 4.43 5.85 16.18
CA LEU A 126 4.66 6.64 14.97
C LEU A 126 3.35 7.06 14.31
N GLY A 127 2.37 6.13 14.21
CA GLY A 127 1.05 6.43 13.67
C GLY A 127 0.36 7.58 14.42
N GLU A 128 0.36 7.55 15.76
CA GLU A 128 -0.23 8.63 16.57
C GLU A 128 0.55 9.94 16.45
N PHE A 129 1.88 9.88 16.41
CA PHE A 129 2.72 11.07 16.21
C PHE A 129 2.38 11.75 14.89
N LEU A 130 2.23 10.96 13.82
CA LEU A 130 1.85 11.45 12.51
C LEU A 130 0.40 11.92 12.45
N LEU A 131 -0.52 11.27 13.17
CA LEU A 131 -1.93 11.67 13.25
C LEU A 131 -2.08 13.10 13.75
N GLN A 132 -1.30 13.50 14.75
CA GLN A 132 -1.34 14.88 15.27
C GLN A 132 -0.96 15.92 14.21
N ILE A 133 -0.06 15.57 13.29
CA ILE A 133 0.31 16.45 12.18
C ILE A 133 -0.85 16.50 11.17
N ALA A 134 -1.40 15.34 10.82
CA ALA A 134 -2.53 15.24 9.88
C ALA A 134 -3.77 16.00 10.37
N GLU A 135 -4.10 15.93 11.66
CA GLU A 135 -5.21 16.68 12.27
C GLU A 135 -5.01 18.19 12.17
N ARG A 136 -3.80 18.68 12.47
CA ARG A 136 -3.45 20.12 12.35
C ARG A 136 -3.58 20.62 10.92
N THR A 137 -3.27 19.77 9.94
CA THR A 137 -3.41 20.07 8.52
C THR A 137 -4.76 19.69 7.94
N ARG A 138 -5.74 19.32 8.79
CA ARG A 138 -7.11 18.93 8.42
C ARG A 138 -7.14 17.83 7.35
N PHE A 139 -6.22 16.86 7.47
CA PHE A 139 -6.02 15.74 6.55
C PHE A 139 -5.72 16.13 5.09
N ASN A 140 -5.45 17.41 4.81
CA ASN A 140 -5.03 17.83 3.50
C ASN A 140 -3.62 17.31 3.20
N LEU A 141 -3.50 16.43 2.20
CA LEU A 141 -2.26 15.72 1.88
C LEU A 141 -1.09 16.66 1.55
N LEU A 142 -1.32 17.73 0.80
CA LEU A 142 -0.26 18.68 0.45
C LEU A 142 0.20 19.48 1.68
N ALA A 143 -0.73 19.98 2.49
CA ALA A 143 -0.40 20.68 3.73
C ALA A 143 0.32 19.76 4.72
N TYR A 144 -0.07 18.49 4.81
CA TYR A 144 0.61 17.47 5.60
C TYR A 144 2.05 17.25 5.12
N ARG A 145 2.28 17.13 3.80
CA ARG A 145 3.61 17.04 3.20
C ARG A 145 4.47 18.24 3.55
N CYS A 146 3.94 19.46 3.42
CA CYS A 146 4.65 20.69 3.80
C CYS A 146 5.06 20.67 5.27
N ALA A 147 4.15 20.29 6.17
CA ALA A 147 4.42 20.22 7.61
C ALA A 147 5.50 19.17 7.96
N LEU A 148 5.47 18.00 7.33
CA LEU A 148 6.54 17.00 7.48
C LEU A 148 7.87 17.49 6.94
N ARG A 149 7.87 18.18 5.78
CA ARG A 149 9.08 18.75 5.18
C ARG A 149 9.71 19.81 6.07
N GLU A 150 8.92 20.70 6.65
CA GLU A 150 9.41 21.71 7.61
C GLU A 150 10.06 21.05 8.83
N MET A 151 9.51 19.93 9.31
CA MET A 151 10.04 19.19 10.46
C MET A 151 11.34 18.44 10.14
N LEU A 152 11.41 17.76 9.00
CA LEU A 152 12.52 16.85 8.65
C LEU A 152 13.57 17.48 7.73
N ASN A 153 13.30 18.69 7.24
CA ASN A 153 14.01 19.32 6.12
C ASN A 153 14.13 18.37 4.91
N TYR A 154 13.06 17.61 4.64
CA TYR A 154 13.03 16.57 3.61
C TYR A 154 11.60 16.28 3.15
N THR A 155 11.42 16.08 1.84
CA THR A 155 10.23 15.44 1.28
C THR A 155 10.63 14.42 0.22
N SER A 156 9.82 13.38 0.05
CA SER A 156 9.99 12.43 -1.05
C SER A 156 9.27 12.93 -2.30
N HIS A 157 9.83 12.63 -3.46
CA HIS A 157 9.16 12.76 -4.76
C HIS A 157 8.17 11.60 -5.02
N GLY A 158 8.26 10.51 -4.25
CA GLY A 158 7.38 9.36 -4.25
C GLY A 158 6.43 9.36 -3.06
N TYR A 159 6.40 8.26 -2.30
CA TYR A 159 5.51 8.11 -1.16
C TYR A 159 6.02 8.85 0.08
N ILE A 160 5.10 9.23 0.97
CA ILE A 160 5.40 9.57 2.36
C ILE A 160 4.55 8.70 3.28
N PHE A 161 4.97 8.50 4.52
CA PHE A 161 4.15 7.78 5.50
C PHE A 161 3.05 8.68 6.05
N HIS A 162 1.80 8.27 5.87
CA HIS A 162 0.59 8.95 6.34
C HIS A 162 -0.10 8.10 7.41
N PRO A 163 -0.66 8.70 8.47
CA PRO A 163 -1.38 7.97 9.51
C PRO A 163 -2.70 7.42 8.97
N VAL A 164 -3.07 6.22 9.41
CA VAL A 164 -4.38 5.59 9.16
C VAL A 164 -4.97 5.20 10.52
N PRO A 165 -5.89 6.01 11.08
CA PRO A 165 -6.56 5.66 12.33
C PRO A 165 -7.47 4.44 12.14
N PHE A 166 -7.52 3.59 13.16
CA PHE A 166 -8.42 2.45 13.24
C PHE A 166 -9.61 2.84 14.10
N ARG A 167 -10.80 2.27 13.82
CA ARG A 167 -12.01 2.49 14.62
C ARG A 167 -11.86 2.05 16.09
N ASP A 168 -10.91 1.17 16.39
CA ASP A 168 -10.60 0.68 17.74
C ASP A 168 -9.57 1.54 18.51
N GLY A 169 -9.14 2.66 17.92
CA GLY A 169 -8.20 3.61 18.54
C GLY A 169 -6.72 3.37 18.21
N ARG A 170 -6.36 2.26 17.56
CA ARG A 170 -4.99 2.08 17.03
C ARG A 170 -4.74 3.05 15.87
N VAL A 171 -3.47 3.32 15.57
CA VAL A 171 -3.10 4.13 14.40
C VAL A 171 -1.95 3.45 13.66
N ALA A 172 -2.21 3.07 12.41
CA ALA A 172 -1.20 2.53 11.51
C ALA A 172 -0.57 3.64 10.65
N ILE A 173 0.39 3.27 9.81
CA ILE A 173 0.90 4.11 8.74
C ILE A 173 0.66 3.44 7.37
N ALA A 174 0.40 4.25 6.35
CA ALA A 174 0.40 3.82 4.95
C ALA A 174 1.34 4.72 4.16
N ALA A 175 2.06 4.17 3.18
CA ALA A 175 2.83 4.99 2.25
C ALA A 175 1.84 5.61 1.25
N ILE A 176 1.76 6.93 1.12
CA ILE A 176 0.84 7.63 0.19
C ILE A 176 1.63 8.53 -0.75
N GLY A 177 1.35 8.43 -2.06
CA GLY A 177 2.06 9.14 -3.10
C GLY A 177 1.86 10.64 -3.00
N SER A 178 2.72 11.41 -3.65
CA SER A 178 2.42 12.82 -3.89
C SER A 178 1.22 12.92 -4.82
N GLY A 179 0.23 13.72 -4.49
CA GLY A 179 -0.82 14.11 -5.44
C GLY A 179 -0.25 14.89 -6.63
N PHE A 180 -1.13 15.21 -7.58
CA PHE A 180 -0.76 16.05 -8.72
C PHE A 180 -0.33 17.45 -8.29
N GLU A 181 -0.85 17.94 -7.17
CA GLU A 181 -0.67 19.29 -6.63
C GLU A 181 0.75 19.54 -6.12
N GLY A 182 1.50 18.49 -5.77
CA GLY A 182 2.93 18.61 -5.48
C GLY A 182 3.48 17.69 -4.40
N SER A 183 4.79 17.79 -4.21
CA SER A 183 5.56 17.01 -3.24
C SER A 183 5.60 17.63 -1.84
N GLY A 184 5.10 18.85 -1.67
CA GLY A 184 5.27 19.68 -0.46
C GLY A 184 6.50 20.60 -0.49
N ASP A 185 7.35 20.48 -1.51
CA ASP A 185 8.42 21.45 -1.79
C ASP A 185 8.23 22.00 -3.23
N PRO A 186 8.08 23.32 -3.43
CA PRO A 186 7.96 23.91 -4.76
C PRO A 186 9.13 23.61 -5.69
N ALA A 187 10.32 23.33 -5.15
CA ALA A 187 11.50 22.96 -5.93
C ALA A 187 11.52 21.49 -6.37
N VAL A 188 10.64 20.64 -5.79
CA VAL A 188 10.57 19.21 -6.09
C VAL A 188 9.25 18.92 -6.81
N ARG A 189 9.31 18.72 -8.12
CA ARG A 189 8.14 18.32 -8.92
C ARG A 189 7.69 16.91 -8.52
N SER A 190 6.39 16.72 -8.29
CA SER A 190 5.86 15.37 -8.04
C SER A 190 5.97 14.51 -9.30
N LYS A 191 6.20 13.20 -9.13
CA LYS A 191 6.24 12.26 -10.26
C LYS A 191 4.92 12.28 -11.05
N ARG A 192 3.79 12.41 -10.36
CA ARG A 192 2.49 12.55 -11.00
C ARG A 192 2.40 13.76 -11.91
N ASN A 193 2.86 14.92 -11.44
CA ASN A 193 2.87 16.13 -12.24
C ASN A 193 3.88 16.06 -13.39
N GLU A 194 5.03 15.40 -13.20
CA GLU A 194 6.04 15.17 -14.23
C GLU A 194 5.48 14.37 -15.42
N PHE A 195 4.68 13.34 -15.13
CA PHE A 195 4.10 12.43 -16.14
C PHE A 195 2.65 12.76 -16.53
N GLY A 196 2.05 13.84 -16.01
CA GLY A 196 0.67 14.23 -16.34
C GLY A 196 -0.41 13.31 -15.77
N MET A 197 -0.13 12.62 -14.67
CA MET A 197 -1.05 11.68 -14.02
C MET A 197 -1.87 12.37 -12.92
N ASP A 198 -2.96 13.01 -13.31
CA ASP A 198 -3.85 13.75 -12.39
C ASP A 198 -4.89 12.88 -11.67
N ARG A 199 -5.03 11.61 -12.07
CA ARG A 199 -5.97 10.65 -11.49
C ARG A 199 -5.37 9.25 -11.35
N LEU A 200 -6.05 8.42 -10.57
CA LEU A 200 -5.79 6.99 -10.48
C LEU A 200 -6.30 6.31 -11.76
N LEU A 201 -5.51 5.39 -12.32
CA LEU A 201 -5.86 4.58 -13.48
C LEU A 201 -6.22 3.16 -13.08
N GLY A 202 -7.20 2.57 -13.78
CA GLY A 202 -7.38 1.11 -13.79
C GLY A 202 -6.29 0.41 -14.60
N LEU A 203 -6.22 -0.93 -14.54
CA LEU A 203 -5.23 -1.69 -15.32
C LEU A 203 -5.38 -1.47 -16.84
N ASP A 204 -6.60 -1.50 -17.37
CA ASP A 204 -6.86 -1.29 -18.81
C ASP A 204 -6.38 0.09 -19.29
N GLU A 205 -6.63 1.13 -18.49
CA GLU A 205 -6.17 2.48 -18.78
C GLU A 205 -4.64 2.60 -18.69
N ALA A 206 -4.04 1.94 -17.69
CA ALA A 206 -2.60 1.91 -17.53
C ALA A 206 -1.90 1.24 -18.72
N LEU A 207 -2.41 0.10 -19.22
CA LEU A 207 -1.84 -0.60 -20.38
C LEU A 207 -2.00 0.16 -21.70
N LYS A 208 -2.91 1.12 -21.76
CA LYS A 208 -3.15 1.98 -22.93
C LYS A 208 -2.46 3.34 -22.84
N THR A 209 -1.78 3.63 -21.73
CA THR A 209 -1.12 4.93 -21.56
C THR A 209 0.05 5.09 -22.51
N THR A 210 0.22 6.29 -23.04
CA THR A 210 1.37 6.68 -23.87
C THR A 210 2.32 7.63 -23.13
N MET A 211 2.03 7.92 -21.85
CA MET A 211 2.79 8.85 -21.00
C MET A 211 4.20 8.35 -20.67
N LEU A 212 4.45 7.05 -20.79
CA LEU A 212 5.75 6.41 -20.60
C LEU A 212 5.83 5.14 -21.46
N ALA A 213 7.06 4.72 -21.77
CA ALA A 213 7.29 3.40 -22.36
C ALA A 213 7.06 2.33 -21.28
N LEU A 214 5.87 1.74 -21.29
CA LEU A 214 5.43 0.75 -20.31
C LEU A 214 5.88 -0.66 -20.71
N ASP A 215 6.49 -1.38 -19.77
CA ASP A 215 6.64 -2.82 -19.81
C ASP A 215 5.30 -3.46 -19.43
N HIS A 216 4.54 -3.91 -20.43
CA HIS A 216 3.21 -4.48 -20.24
C HIS A 216 3.28 -5.76 -19.39
N ASP A 217 4.28 -6.61 -19.61
CA ASP A 217 4.43 -7.83 -18.81
C ASP A 217 4.76 -7.47 -17.34
N GLY A 218 5.65 -6.50 -17.15
CA GLY A 218 5.95 -5.95 -15.83
C GLY A 218 4.73 -5.37 -15.13
N GLN A 219 3.86 -4.67 -15.87
CA GLN A 219 2.63 -4.07 -15.37
C GLN A 219 1.60 -5.14 -14.97
N ILE A 220 1.36 -6.13 -15.83
CA ILE A 220 0.44 -7.25 -15.55
C ILE A 220 0.95 -8.03 -14.34
N GLY A 221 2.24 -8.38 -14.30
CA GLY A 221 2.85 -9.09 -13.17
C GLY A 221 2.72 -8.31 -11.85
N TYR A 222 2.95 -7.00 -11.86
CA TYR A 222 2.73 -6.16 -10.68
C TYR A 222 1.26 -6.12 -10.25
N PHE A 223 0.33 -6.04 -11.20
CA PHE A 223 -1.10 -6.01 -10.90
C PHE A 223 -1.60 -7.32 -10.31
N VAL A 224 -1.08 -8.46 -10.77
CA VAL A 224 -1.32 -9.78 -10.16
C VAL A 224 -0.90 -9.79 -8.69
N GLU A 225 0.26 -9.23 -8.32
CA GLU A 225 0.68 -9.10 -6.91
C GLU A 225 -0.37 -8.36 -6.06
N CYS A 226 -1.13 -7.43 -6.65
CA CYS A 226 -2.17 -6.68 -5.93
C CYS A 226 -3.48 -7.46 -5.80
N VAL A 227 -3.88 -8.21 -6.83
CA VAL A 227 -5.14 -8.96 -6.86
C VAL A 227 -5.07 -10.26 -6.05
N LEU A 228 -3.88 -10.87 -5.91
CA LEU A 228 -3.68 -12.09 -5.14
C LEU A 228 -4.16 -12.00 -3.68
N GLY A 229 -4.20 -10.80 -3.09
CA GLY A 229 -4.79 -10.60 -1.76
C GLY A 229 -6.24 -11.07 -1.65
N GLY A 230 -6.98 -11.13 -2.77
CA GLY A 230 -8.32 -11.71 -2.83
C GLY A 230 -8.39 -13.19 -2.42
N LEU A 231 -7.30 -13.96 -2.59
CA LEU A 231 -7.20 -15.35 -2.12
C LEU A 231 -7.30 -15.48 -0.60
N HIS A 232 -6.98 -14.40 0.13
CA HIS A 232 -7.07 -14.32 1.58
C HIS A 232 -8.40 -13.71 2.05
N GLY A 233 -9.39 -13.57 1.16
CA GLY A 233 -10.68 -12.98 1.48
C GLY A 233 -10.67 -11.44 1.55
N LEU A 234 -9.64 -10.77 1.05
CA LEU A 234 -9.61 -9.31 1.00
C LEU A 234 -10.54 -8.77 -0.09
N GLY A 235 -11.23 -7.67 0.22
CA GLY A 235 -12.07 -6.94 -0.74
C GLY A 235 -11.26 -6.22 -1.82
N VAL A 236 -10.76 -6.94 -2.82
CA VAL A 236 -10.01 -6.38 -3.97
C VAL A 236 -10.85 -6.22 -5.23
N GLY A 237 -12.18 -6.26 -5.07
CA GLY A 237 -13.13 -6.12 -6.17
C GLY A 237 -13.00 -4.80 -6.93
N ASP A 238 -12.59 -3.73 -6.25
CA ASP A 238 -12.32 -2.40 -6.85
C ASP A 238 -11.23 -2.44 -7.91
N LEU A 239 -10.22 -3.30 -7.76
CA LEU A 239 -9.12 -3.43 -8.73
C LEU A 239 -9.58 -4.11 -10.02
N VAL A 240 -10.47 -5.09 -9.89
CA VAL A 240 -10.98 -5.87 -11.03
C VAL A 240 -12.30 -5.33 -11.57
N ALA A 241 -12.90 -4.34 -10.91
CA ALA A 241 -14.12 -3.69 -11.36
C ALA A 241 -13.89 -2.98 -12.69
N GLY A 242 -14.67 -3.34 -13.71
CA GLY A 242 -14.53 -2.76 -15.04
C GLY A 242 -13.34 -3.28 -15.85
N LEU A 243 -12.59 -4.28 -15.36
CA LEU A 243 -11.80 -5.11 -16.25
C LEU A 243 -12.76 -5.77 -17.23
N LEU A 244 -12.79 -5.26 -18.46
CA LEU A 244 -13.33 -5.99 -19.58
C LEU A 244 -12.37 -7.16 -19.81
N LEU A 245 -12.65 -8.27 -19.14
CA LEU A 245 -12.10 -9.59 -19.42
C LEU A 245 -12.62 -10.06 -20.80
N ALA A 246 -12.36 -9.25 -21.81
CA ALA A 246 -12.62 -9.47 -23.23
C ALA A 246 -11.61 -8.66 -24.08
N GLY A 247 -10.57 -8.11 -23.46
CA GLY A 247 -9.55 -7.27 -24.10
C GLY A 247 -8.28 -8.06 -24.44
N GLU A 248 -7.38 -7.43 -25.19
CA GLU A 248 -6.14 -8.01 -25.71
C GLU A 248 -5.26 -8.68 -24.62
N PHE A 249 -5.27 -8.16 -23.40
CA PHE A 249 -4.41 -8.61 -22.30
C PHE A 249 -5.08 -9.56 -21.30
N GLU A 250 -6.35 -9.92 -21.52
CA GLU A 250 -7.10 -10.79 -20.60
C GLU A 250 -6.43 -12.14 -20.44
N THR A 251 -6.10 -12.80 -21.55
CA THR A 251 -5.53 -14.15 -21.54
C THR A 251 -4.21 -14.17 -20.78
N GLU A 252 -3.36 -13.16 -20.98
CA GLU A 252 -2.07 -13.05 -20.27
C GLU A 252 -2.28 -12.79 -18.77
N PHE A 253 -3.19 -11.89 -18.40
CA PHE A 253 -3.53 -11.64 -17.00
C PHE A 253 -4.03 -12.91 -16.31
N VAL A 254 -5.01 -13.61 -16.90
CA VAL A 254 -5.56 -14.85 -16.35
C VAL A 254 -4.49 -15.95 -16.21
N GLN A 255 -3.63 -16.12 -17.22
CA GLN A 255 -2.53 -17.08 -17.16
C GLN A 255 -1.54 -16.77 -16.02
N ARG A 256 -1.23 -15.48 -15.81
CA ARG A 256 -0.32 -15.05 -14.73
C ARG A 256 -0.95 -15.25 -13.36
N VAL A 257 -2.25 -14.99 -13.20
CA VAL A 257 -2.97 -15.31 -11.97
C VAL A 257 -2.95 -16.81 -11.71
N ALA A 258 -3.35 -17.63 -12.68
CA ALA A 258 -3.39 -19.09 -12.55
C ALA A 258 -2.02 -19.69 -12.18
N SER A 259 -0.94 -19.10 -12.68
CA SER A 259 0.43 -19.52 -12.33
C SER A 259 0.83 -19.12 -10.90
N ALA A 260 0.30 -18.02 -10.38
CA ALA A 260 0.66 -17.49 -9.06
C ALA A 260 -0.18 -18.08 -7.92
N VAL A 261 -1.46 -18.36 -8.16
CA VAL A 261 -2.42 -18.88 -7.17
C VAL A 261 -1.89 -20.07 -6.37
N PRO A 262 -1.27 -21.11 -6.97
CA PRO A 262 -0.82 -22.28 -6.20
C PRO A 262 0.27 -21.98 -5.17
N LEU A 263 1.03 -20.90 -5.35
CA LEU A 263 2.17 -20.55 -4.49
C LEU A 263 1.82 -19.48 -3.46
N GLU A 264 0.76 -18.70 -3.68
CA GLU A 264 0.48 -17.49 -2.90
C GLU A 264 0.33 -17.77 -1.40
N ARG A 265 -0.40 -18.82 -1.00
CA ARG A 265 -0.60 -19.12 0.43
C ARG A 265 0.72 -19.47 1.14
N GLU A 266 1.56 -20.30 0.53
CA GLU A 266 2.86 -20.66 1.10
C GLU A 266 3.74 -19.42 1.28
N LEU A 267 3.80 -18.59 0.23
CA LEU A 267 4.54 -17.33 0.27
C LEU A 267 3.96 -16.36 1.30
N PHE A 268 2.64 -16.30 1.46
CA PHE A 268 1.98 -15.43 2.43
C PHE A 268 2.29 -15.82 3.87
N LEU A 269 2.26 -17.13 4.18
CA LEU A 269 2.66 -17.63 5.50
C LEU A 269 4.13 -17.33 5.78
N GLN A 270 5.01 -17.54 4.79
CA GLN A 270 6.43 -17.18 4.89
C GLN A 270 6.62 -15.66 5.12
N ALA A 271 5.77 -14.83 4.51
CA ALA A 271 5.84 -13.38 4.60
C ALA A 271 5.26 -12.79 5.89
N THR A 272 4.44 -13.52 6.64
CA THR A 272 3.66 -12.95 7.76
C THR A 272 3.94 -13.56 9.13
N SER A 273 4.89 -14.49 9.22
CA SER A 273 5.20 -15.28 10.43
C SER A 273 3.99 -15.97 11.07
N LEU A 274 2.84 -15.99 10.39
CA LEU A 274 1.65 -16.69 10.80
C LEU A 274 1.87 -18.18 10.64
N ASP A 275 1.39 -18.96 11.61
CA ASP A 275 1.16 -20.38 11.39
C ASP A 275 -0.22 -20.61 10.75
N GLU A 276 -0.50 -21.87 10.38
CA GLU A 276 -1.76 -22.23 9.74
C GLU A 276 -2.99 -21.91 10.60
N THR A 277 -2.85 -21.99 11.92
CA THR A 277 -3.96 -21.73 12.85
C THR A 277 -4.24 -20.23 12.93
N GLY A 278 -3.20 -19.40 13.04
CA GLY A 278 -3.27 -17.95 13.01
C GLY A 278 -3.81 -17.45 11.67
N TYR A 279 -3.35 -18.03 10.56
CA TYR A 279 -3.87 -17.73 9.23
C TYR A 279 -5.37 -18.01 9.15
N HIS A 280 -5.83 -19.22 9.48
CA HIS A 280 -7.25 -19.56 9.40
C HIS A 280 -8.13 -18.74 10.36
N LYS A 281 -7.58 -18.35 11.51
CA LYS A 281 -8.27 -17.47 12.45
C LYS A 281 -8.44 -16.05 11.89
N ASN A 282 -7.40 -15.49 11.29
CA ASN A 282 -7.38 -14.10 10.82
C ASN A 282 -7.99 -13.95 9.42
N PHE A 283 -7.95 -14.99 8.59
CA PHE A 283 -8.40 -15.00 7.20
C PHE A 283 -9.46 -16.10 6.97
N PRO A 284 -10.62 -16.04 7.63
CA PRO A 284 -11.70 -17.03 7.43
C PRO A 284 -12.46 -16.82 6.11
N GLY A 285 -12.25 -15.68 5.45
CA GLY A 285 -12.98 -15.27 4.26
C GLY A 285 -12.63 -16.14 3.04
N VAL A 286 -13.64 -16.35 2.18
CA VAL A 286 -13.44 -16.88 0.83
C VAL A 286 -13.35 -15.73 -0.17
N PRO A 287 -12.67 -15.91 -1.31
CA PRO A 287 -12.72 -14.93 -2.39
C PRO A 287 -14.17 -14.62 -2.77
N THR A 288 -14.45 -13.37 -3.14
CA THR A 288 -15.78 -12.98 -3.65
C THR A 288 -16.09 -13.74 -4.94
N LEU A 289 -17.37 -13.91 -5.30
CA LEU A 289 -17.77 -14.64 -6.53
C LEU A 289 -17.05 -14.13 -7.79
N ALA A 290 -16.87 -12.82 -7.90
CA ALA A 290 -16.14 -12.21 -9.03
C ALA A 290 -14.67 -12.64 -9.08
N LEU A 291 -14.04 -12.85 -7.93
CA LEU A 291 -12.65 -13.29 -7.81
C LEU A 291 -12.51 -14.82 -7.87
N GLN A 292 -13.54 -15.57 -7.47
CA GLN A 292 -13.52 -17.04 -7.57
C GLN A 292 -13.33 -17.50 -9.02
N ALA A 293 -14.00 -16.85 -9.97
CA ALA A 293 -13.81 -17.16 -11.40
C ALA A 293 -12.39 -16.88 -11.88
N LEU A 294 -11.70 -15.90 -11.28
CA LEU A 294 -10.33 -15.54 -11.61
C LEU A 294 -9.29 -16.49 -10.98
N PHE A 295 -9.65 -17.14 -9.87
CA PHE A 295 -8.78 -18.05 -9.12
C PHE A 295 -9.10 -19.53 -9.32
N ALA A 296 -10.09 -19.85 -10.16
CA ALA A 296 -10.54 -21.21 -10.45
C ALA A 296 -9.55 -21.99 -11.33
#